data_AF-A0A351J145-F1
#
_entry.id   AF-A0A351J145-F1
#
_cell.length_a   1.000
_cell.length_b   1.000
_cell.length_c   1.000
_cell.angle_alpha   90.00
_cell.angle_beta   90.00
_cell.angle_gamma   90.00
#
_symmetry.space_group_name_H-M   'P 1'
#
loop_
_entity.id
_entity.type
_entity.pdbx_description
1 polymer ?
#
loop_
_entity_poly.entity_id
_entity_poly.type
_entity_poly.pdbx_seq_one_letter_code
_entity_poly.pdbx_strand_id
1 'polypeptide(L)' 'MIFDLKQYTGIGESCYVGRHASGLEVVVIPKNHASSYALLGTRYGGIDTTFKTQKEEDFVTVP' A
#
# COMPACT_ATOMS: atom_id res chain seq x y z
N MET A 1 -16.02 5.02 1.46
CA MET A 1 -14.60 5.40 1.29
C MET A 1 -14.57 6.68 0.49
N ILE A 2 -13.82 7.68 0.94
CA ILE A 2 -13.65 8.98 0.26
C ILE A 2 -12.17 9.07 -0.16
N PHE A 3 -11.92 9.72 -1.30
CA PHE A 3 -10.56 9.94 -1.81
C PHE A 3 -10.20 11.42 -1.70
N ASP A 4 -8.99 11.68 -1.20
CA ASP A 4 -8.36 12.98 -1.19
C ASP A 4 -7.45 13.12 -2.41
N LEU A 5 -7.48 14.29 -3.05
CA LEU A 5 -6.56 14.61 -4.15
C LEU A 5 -5.22 15.07 -3.57
N LYS A 6 -4.15 14.37 -3.92
CA LYS A 6 -2.77 14.71 -3.55
C LYS A 6 -1.95 15.05 -4.78
N GLN A 7 -1.37 16.24 -4.79
CA GLN A 7 -0.49 16.72 -5.86
C GLN A 7 0.98 16.51 -5.52
N TYR A 8 1.75 16.04 -6.49
CA TYR A 8 3.19 15.83 -6.40
C TYR A 8 3.88 16.70 -7.47
N THR A 9 4.16 17.95 -7.10
CA THR A 9 4.70 18.97 -8.02
C THR A 9 6.06 18.60 -8.61
N GLY A 10 6.93 17.91 -7.86
CA GLY A 10 8.26 17.51 -8.32
C GLY A 10 8.27 16.54 -9.50
N ILE A 11 7.15 15.85 -9.76
CA ILE A 11 6.99 14.93 -10.89
C ILE A 11 5.79 15.29 -11.77
N GLY A 12 5.08 16.39 -11.48
CA GLY A 12 3.91 16.84 -12.24
C GLY A 12 2.69 15.92 -12.12
N GLU A 13 2.59 15.14 -11.06
CA GLU A 13 1.55 14.11 -10.91
C GLU A 13 0.46 14.48 -9.90
N SER A 14 -0.72 13.90 -10.09
CA SER A 14 -1.81 13.96 -9.11
C SER A 14 -2.36 12.55 -8.87
N CYS A 15 -2.55 12.22 -7.60
CA CYS A 15 -3.06 10.92 -7.17
C CYS A 15 -4.28 11.12 -6.28
N TYR A 16 -5.28 10.24 -6.42
CA TYR A 16 -6.36 10.12 -5.46
C TYR A 16 -5.95 9.09 -4.41
N VAL A 17 -5.97 9.46 -3.14
CA VAL A 17 -5.58 8.59 -2.02
C VAL A 17 -6.76 8.44 -1.09
N GLY A 18 -7.07 7.21 -0.68
CA GLY A 18 -8.11 6.97 0.30
C GLY A 18 -7.81 5.74 1.16
N ARG A 19 -8.56 5.61 2.25
CA ARG A 19 -8.48 4.45 3.14
C ARG A 19 -9.79 3.68 3.18
N HIS A 20 -9.71 2.39 2.90
CA HIS A 20 -10.84 1.47 3.04
C HIS A 20 -11.08 1.15 4.53
N ALA A 21 -12.30 0.75 4.89
CA ALA A 21 -12.65 0.40 6.27
C ALA A 21 -11.81 -0.75 6.86
N SER A 22 -11.23 -1.60 6.00
CA SER A 22 -10.27 -2.64 6.41
C SER A 22 -8.89 -2.12 6.81
N GLY A 23 -8.63 -0.81 6.69
CA GLY A 23 -7.31 -0.22 6.89
C GLY A 23 -6.42 -0.21 5.65
N LEU A 24 -6.83 -0.84 4.55
CA LEU A 24 -6.09 -0.83 3.29
C LEU A 24 -6.07 0.59 2.70
N GLU A 25 -4.88 1.11 2.42
CA GLU A 25 -4.70 2.34 1.64
C GLU A 25 -4.79 2.03 0.15
N VAL A 26 -5.60 2.83 -0.57
CA VAL A 26 -5.79 2.70 -2.01
C VAL A 26 -5.37 4.00 -2.66
N VAL A 27 -4.52 3.89 -3.68
CA VAL A 27 -4.03 5.02 -4.47
C VAL A 27 -4.44 4.81 -5.92
N VAL A 28 -5.07 5.81 -6.52
CA VAL A 28 -5.45 5.82 -7.94
C VAL A 28 -4.69 6.94 -8.63
N ILE A 29 -3.95 6.58 -9.67
CA ILE A 29 -3.18 7.53 -10.50
C ILE A 29 -3.78 7.49 -11.90
N PRO A 30 -4.67 8.43 -12.27
CA PRO A 30 -5.26 8.45 -13.59
C PRO A 30 -4.19 8.81 -14.63
N LYS A 31 -4.11 8.00 -15.69
CA LYS A 31 -3.14 8.18 -16.78
C LYS A 31 -3.82 7.99 -18.12
N ASN A 32 -3.44 8.81 -19.09
CA ASN A 32 -3.83 8.60 -20.48
C ASN A 32 -2.84 7.65 -21.17
N HIS A 33 -2.84 6.39 -20.74
CA HIS A 33 -2.00 5.32 -21.30
C HIS A 33 -2.87 4.25 -21.96
N ALA A 34 -2.30 3.49 -22.89
CA ALA A 34 -3.01 2.42 -23.60
C ALA A 34 -3.36 1.20 -22.73
N SER A 35 -2.73 1.07 -21.56
CA SER A 35 -2.95 -0.02 -20.61
C SER A 35 -3.01 0.49 -19.18
N SER A 36 -3.62 -0.32 -18.31
CA SER A 36 -3.71 -0.09 -16.86
C SER A 36 -3.13 -1.28 -16.12
N TYR A 37 -2.60 -1.04 -14.92
CA TYR A 37 -2.13 -2.09 -14.02
C TYR A 37 -2.40 -1.70 -12.58
N ALA A 38 -2.38 -2.67 -11.68
CA ALA A 38 -2.51 -2.48 -10.25
C ALA A 38 -1.48 -3.32 -9.52
N LEU A 39 -1.01 -2.81 -8.38
CA LEU A 39 -0.12 -3.50 -7.47
C LEU A 39 -0.81 -3.58 -6.11
N LEU A 40 -0.81 -4.77 -5.52
CA LEU A 40 -1.22 -4.97 -4.13
C LEU A 40 0.02 -5.38 -3.35
N GLY A 41 0.42 -4.53 -2.42
CA GLY A 41 1.60 -4.74 -1.58
C GLY A 41 1.22 -4.74 -0.10
N THR A 42 2.10 -5.33 0.71
CA THR A 42 2.04 -5.27 2.16
C THR A 42 3.37 -4.71 2.69
N ARG A 43 3.33 -4.08 3.87
CA ARG A 43 4.55 -3.64 4.57
C ARG A 43 5.14 -4.81 5.35
N TYR A 44 5.64 -5.80 4.61
CA TYR A 44 6.29 -6.98 5.16
C TYR A 44 7.19 -7.59 4.09
N GLY A 45 8.42 -7.95 4.44
CA GLY A 45 9.40 -8.51 3.51
C GLY A 45 10.58 -9.17 4.21
N GLY A 46 11.65 -9.48 3.46
CA GLY A 46 12.78 -10.28 3.97
C GLY A 46 13.58 -9.65 5.11
N ILE A 47 13.41 -8.35 5.40
CA ILE A 47 14.04 -7.67 6.55
C ILE A 47 13.27 -7.95 7.84
N ASP A 48 11.98 -8.26 7.75
CA ASP A 48 11.11 -8.52 8.89
C ASP A 48 11.32 -9.96 9.40
N THR A 49 12.50 -10.24 9.95
CA THR A 49 12.89 -11.61 10.35
C THR A 49 12.31 -12.05 11.68
N THR A 50 11.80 -11.13 12.50
CA THR A 50 11.09 -11.44 13.76
C THR A 50 9.63 -11.02 13.67
N PHE A 51 8.72 -11.99 13.69
CA PHE A 51 7.29 -11.75 13.47
C PHE A 51 6.43 -12.77 14.22
N LYS A 52 5.11 -12.54 14.24
CA LYS A 52 4.12 -13.54 14.65
C LYS A 52 2.81 -13.37 13.90
N THR A 53 2.06 -14.45 13.77
CA THR A 53 0.70 -14.40 13.25
C THR A 53 -0.32 -14.15 14.36
N GLN A 54 -1.59 -13.86 14.00
CA GLN A 54 -2.67 -13.73 14.99
C GLN A 54 -2.94 -15.02 15.78
N LYS A 55 -2.40 -16.16 15.33
CA LYS A 55 -2.61 -17.48 15.96
C LYS A 55 -1.47 -17.87 16.91
N GLU A 56 -0.38 -17.11 16.93
CA GLU A 56 0.82 -17.40 17.72
C GLU A 56 0.91 -16.46 18.92
N GLU A 57 1.26 -17.02 20.08
CA GLU A 57 1.46 -16.22 21.29
C GLU A 57 2.80 -15.47 21.23
N ASP A 58 3.87 -16.21 20.88
CA ASP A 58 5.24 -15.71 20.84
C ASP A 58 5.71 -15.33 19.43
N PHE A 59 6.75 -14.51 19.37
CA PHE A 59 7.43 -14.17 18.12
C PHE A 59 8.41 -15.26 17.71
N VAL A 60 8.51 -15.50 16.40
CA VAL A 60 9.54 -16.35 15.80
C VAL A 60 10.58 -15.47 15.09
N THR A 61 11.85 -15.86 15.18
CA THR A 61 12.95 -15.25 14.41
C THR A 61 13.48 -16.26 13.40
N VAL A 62 13.53 -15.86 12.11
CA VAL A 62 14.12 -16.66 11.02
C VAL A 62 15.53 -16.17 10.68
N PRO A 63 16.42 -17.03 10.13
CA PRO A 63 17.78 -16.64 9.73
C PRO A 63 17.83 -15.50 8.70
#